data_AF-A0A9N9N3R6-F1
#
_entry.id   AF-A0A9N9N3R6-F1
#
_cell.length_a   1.000
_cell.length_b   1.000
_cell.length_c   1.000
_cell.angle_alpha   90.00
_cell.angle_beta   90.00
_cell.angle_gamma   90.00
#
_symmetry.space_group_name_H-M   'P 1'
#
loop_
_entity.id
_entity.type
_entity.pdbx_description
1 polymer ?
#
loop_
_entity_poly.entity_id
_entity_poly.type
_entity_poly.pdbx_seq_one_letter_code
_entity_poly.pdbx_strand_id
1 'polypeptide(L)'
;MWKLKTSGRTVETVIYDYAKNLTQESYLHSFIINDIDAATKSLFSQEEWSEIFTVENNEKPKLKSSIIDFLKICSIDDPIKLRKVFYESFLSDDFDIKFINYAYQGMMFLWNKDENPFDHSKLEGWYEVNVWGRLIDPAFDNLLSIDLVRGEG
;
A
#
# COMPACT_ATOMS: atom_id res chain seq x y z
N MET A 1 -11.57 10.34 9.90
CA MET A 1 -11.24 10.79 11.26
C MET A 1 -11.73 9.79 12.27
N TRP A 2 -10.81 8.99 12.78
CA TRP A 2 -11.01 7.95 13.77
C TRP A 2 -11.21 8.58 15.15
N LYS A 3 -12.46 8.58 15.59
CA LYS A 3 -12.85 9.05 16.92
C LYS A 3 -12.84 7.89 17.91
N LEU A 4 -12.04 8.00 18.96
CA LEU A 4 -11.96 7.03 20.05
C LEU A 4 -13.25 7.07 20.88
N LYS A 5 -13.87 5.92 21.11
CA LYS A 5 -15.09 5.77 21.90
C LYS A 5 -14.82 5.97 23.38
N THR A 6 -13.64 5.58 23.84
CA THR A 6 -13.20 5.69 25.24
C THR A 6 -13.09 7.14 25.71
N SER A 7 -12.50 8.03 24.90
CA SER A 7 -12.20 9.41 25.29
C SER A 7 -12.89 10.49 24.45
N GLY A 8 -13.41 10.14 23.27
CA GLY A 8 -13.94 11.09 22.29
C GLY A 8 -12.87 11.86 21.50
N ARG A 9 -11.57 11.63 21.76
CA ARG A 9 -10.46 12.23 21.00
C ARG A 9 -10.37 11.64 19.60
N THR A 10 -9.84 12.41 18.68
CA THR A 10 -9.58 11.97 17.30
C THR A 10 -8.11 11.61 17.14
N VAL A 11 -7.82 10.38 16.71
CA VAL A 11 -6.45 9.84 16.61
C VAL A 11 -5.60 10.69 15.67
N GLU A 12 -6.13 11.06 14.51
CA GLU A 12 -5.41 11.87 13.52
C GLU A 12 -5.06 13.26 14.06
N THR A 13 -5.91 13.87 14.88
CA THR A 13 -5.62 15.17 15.51
C THR A 13 -4.47 15.08 16.50
N VAL A 14 -4.47 14.04 17.35
CA VAL A 14 -3.40 13.81 18.34
C VAL A 14 -2.06 13.59 17.65
N ILE A 15 -2.05 12.76 16.61
CA ILE A 15 -0.86 12.48 15.82
C ILE A 15 -0.36 13.74 15.13
N TYR A 16 -1.24 14.48 14.46
CA TYR A 16 -0.88 15.70 13.75
C TYR A 16 -0.28 16.75 14.68
N ASP A 17 -0.90 17.00 15.84
CA ASP A 17 -0.44 17.99 16.80
C ASP A 17 0.93 17.67 17.39
N TYR A 18 1.27 16.39 17.52
CA TYR A 18 2.59 15.94 17.94
C TYR A 18 3.60 15.99 16.78
N ALA A 19 3.28 15.35 15.66
CA ALA A 19 4.19 15.15 14.53
C ALA A 19 4.64 16.46 13.89
N LYS A 20 3.75 17.46 13.79
CA LYS A 20 4.08 18.78 13.21
C LYS A 20 5.23 19.52 13.91
N ASN A 21 5.55 19.13 15.14
CA ASN A 21 6.62 19.74 15.95
C ASN A 21 7.92 18.91 15.94
N LEU A 22 7.95 17.76 15.27
CA LEU A 22 9.14 16.93 15.16
C LEU A 22 10.14 17.58 14.19
N THR A 23 11.42 17.55 14.54
CA THR A 23 12.51 18.10 13.71
C THR A 23 12.96 17.16 12.60
N GLN A 24 12.56 15.90 12.69
CA GLN A 24 12.87 14.86 11.72
C GLN A 24 11.58 14.15 11.33
N GLU A 25 11.55 13.66 10.10
CA GLU A 25 10.46 12.84 9.62
C GLU A 25 10.34 11.55 10.47
N SER A 26 9.11 11.13 10.66
CA SER A 26 8.73 9.94 11.41
C SER A 26 7.49 9.34 10.78
N TYR A 27 7.21 8.06 11.07
CA TYR A 27 6.02 7.35 10.57
C TYR A 27 4.70 8.07 10.86
N LEU A 28 4.66 8.90 11.90
CA LEU A 28 3.50 9.70 12.26
C LEU A 28 3.14 10.77 11.22
N HIS A 29 4.10 11.23 10.42
CA HIS A 29 3.83 12.16 9.32
C HIS A 29 2.99 11.51 8.21
N SER A 30 3.01 10.18 8.12
CA SER A 30 2.16 9.38 7.22
C SER A 30 0.98 8.73 7.95
N PHE A 31 0.67 9.15 9.18
CA PHE A 31 -0.36 8.57 10.05
C PHE A 31 -0.20 7.05 10.31
N ILE A 32 1.03 6.54 10.25
CA ILE A 32 1.32 5.14 10.53
C ILE A 32 1.59 5.01 12.04
N ILE A 33 0.74 4.24 12.73
CA ILE A 33 0.87 3.93 14.15
C ILE A 33 1.48 2.53 14.28
N ASN A 34 2.53 2.43 15.08
CA ASN A 34 3.21 1.16 15.35
C ASN A 34 3.17 0.84 16.86
N ASP A 35 2.94 -0.43 17.20
CA ASP A 35 2.76 -0.87 18.59
C ASP A 35 4.08 -0.88 19.39
N ILE A 36 5.23 -0.89 18.70
CA ILE A 36 6.56 -0.80 19.29
C ILE A 36 7.03 0.63 19.58
N ASP A 37 6.38 1.66 19.03
CA ASP A 37 6.81 3.05 19.22
C ASP A 37 6.32 3.60 20.56
N ALA A 38 7.23 3.63 21.53
CA ALA A 38 6.97 4.12 22.88
C ALA A 38 6.59 5.62 22.91
N ALA A 39 7.14 6.44 22.00
CA ALA A 39 6.83 7.86 21.94
C ALA A 39 5.38 8.04 21.48
N THR A 40 4.99 7.37 20.40
CA THR A 40 3.60 7.36 19.92
C THR A 40 2.65 6.81 20.96
N LYS A 41 3.00 5.71 21.63
CA LYS A 41 2.19 5.10 22.69
C LYS A 41 1.91 6.07 23.83
N SER A 42 2.89 6.91 24.19
CA SER A 42 2.74 7.88 25.28
C SER A 42 1.76 9.02 25.00
N LEU A 43 1.33 9.20 23.73
CA LEU A 43 0.34 10.22 23.33
C LEU A 43 -1.10 9.83 23.70
N PHE A 44 -1.30 8.54 24.03
CA PHE A 44 -2.60 7.93 24.29
C PHE A 44 -2.63 7.31 25.68
N SER A 45 -3.80 7.29 26.30
CA SER A 45 -4.03 6.50 27.51
C SER A 45 -3.93 5.00 27.21
N GLN A 46 -3.82 4.17 28.24
CA GLN A 46 -3.77 2.72 28.05
C GLN A 46 -5.06 2.17 27.41
N GLU A 47 -6.20 2.74 27.76
CA GLU A 47 -7.51 2.39 27.22
C GLU A 47 -7.64 2.81 25.76
N GLU A 48 -7.22 4.04 25.43
CA GLU A 48 -7.18 4.55 24.06
C GLU A 48 -6.26 3.71 23.18
N TRP A 49 -5.05 3.40 23.69
CA TRP A 49 -4.08 2.56 22.98
C TRP A 49 -4.63 1.16 22.72
N SER A 50 -5.27 0.56 23.73
CA SER A 50 -5.95 -0.71 23.55
C SER A 50 -7.03 -0.60 22.48
N GLU A 51 -7.86 0.44 22.49
CA GLU A 51 -8.91 0.67 21.49
C GLU A 51 -8.34 0.74 20.06
N ILE A 52 -7.23 1.45 19.87
CA ILE A 52 -6.56 1.61 18.57
C ILE A 52 -6.18 0.24 17.98
N PHE A 53 -5.64 -0.68 18.78
CA PHE A 53 -5.17 -1.97 18.25
C PHE A 53 -6.17 -3.12 18.35
N THR A 54 -7.28 -2.95 19.06
CA THR A 54 -8.27 -4.03 19.27
C THR A 54 -9.56 -3.81 18.50
N VAL A 55 -9.95 -2.56 18.22
CA VAL A 55 -11.16 -2.30 17.46
C VAL A 55 -10.83 -2.42 15.98
N GLU A 56 -11.22 -3.55 15.37
CA GLU A 56 -11.36 -3.65 13.91
C GLU A 56 -12.46 -2.67 13.47
N ASN A 57 -12.10 -1.38 13.32
CA ASN A 57 -13.07 -0.33 12.98
C ASN A 57 -13.55 -0.42 11.53
N ASN A 58 -12.85 -1.17 10.69
CA ASN A 58 -13.21 -1.34 9.29
C ASN A 58 -13.50 -2.81 9.02
N GLU A 59 -14.67 -3.10 8.45
CA GLU A 59 -14.89 -4.38 7.80
C GLU A 59 -13.76 -4.58 6.79
N LYS A 60 -12.99 -5.67 6.93
CA LYS A 60 -11.98 -6.02 5.95
C LYS A 60 -12.67 -6.15 4.59
N PRO A 61 -12.12 -5.54 3.53
CA PRO A 61 -12.68 -5.69 2.19
C PRO A 61 -12.75 -7.18 1.87
N LYS A 62 -13.96 -7.67 1.57
CA LYS A 62 -14.18 -9.07 1.22
C LYS A 62 -13.73 -9.28 -0.22
N LEU A 63 -12.60 -9.96 -0.40
CA LEU A 63 -12.13 -10.36 -1.72
C LEU A 63 -12.96 -11.55 -2.22
N LYS A 64 -13.35 -11.51 -3.50
CA LYS A 64 -13.99 -12.65 -4.17
C LYS A 64 -13.02 -13.84 -4.18
N SER A 65 -13.54 -15.06 -4.06
CA SER A 65 -12.72 -16.27 -4.15
C SER A 65 -11.92 -16.36 -5.44
N SER A 66 -12.49 -15.92 -6.57
CA SER A 66 -11.81 -15.86 -7.87
C SER A 66 -10.55 -14.99 -7.84
N ILE A 67 -10.60 -13.85 -7.16
CA ILE A 67 -9.45 -12.94 -7.00
C ILE A 67 -8.38 -13.60 -6.15
N ILE A 68 -8.78 -14.23 -5.03
CA ILE A 68 -7.86 -14.94 -4.14
C ILE A 68 -7.15 -16.07 -4.89
N ASP A 69 -7.89 -16.86 -5.66
CA ASP A 69 -7.32 -17.96 -6.43
C ASP A 69 -6.40 -17.46 -7.55
N PHE A 70 -6.73 -16.35 -8.20
CA PHE A 70 -5.85 -15.70 -9.17
C PHE A 70 -4.55 -15.20 -8.54
N LEU A 71 -4.61 -14.57 -7.36
CA LEU A 71 -3.42 -14.11 -6.63
C LEU A 71 -2.49 -15.27 -6.23
N LYS A 72 -3.05 -16.43 -5.86
CA LYS A 72 -2.25 -17.64 -5.59
C LYS A 72 -1.48 -18.08 -6.83
N ILE A 73 -2.09 -18.02 -8.02
CA ILE A 73 -1.41 -18.34 -9.28
C ILE A 73 -0.29 -17.33 -9.54
N CYS A 74 -0.51 -16.05 -9.23
CA CYS A 74 0.51 -15.01 -9.38
C CYS A 74 1.72 -15.19 -8.44
N SER A 75 1.62 -16.02 -7.40
CA SER A 75 2.72 -16.34 -6.48
C SER A 75 3.66 -17.43 -7.00
N ILE A 76 3.44 -17.95 -8.21
CA ILE A 76 4.31 -18.96 -8.83
C ILE A 76 5.62 -18.31 -9.29
N ASP A 77 6.75 -18.84 -8.83
CA ASP A 77 8.08 -18.41 -9.25
C ASP A 77 8.50 -19.04 -10.60
N ASP A 78 7.71 -18.79 -11.64
CA ASP A 78 7.98 -19.25 -13.01
C ASP A 78 7.45 -18.21 -14.02
N PRO A 79 8.32 -17.32 -14.54
CA PRO A 79 7.92 -16.25 -15.45
C PRO A 79 7.29 -16.74 -16.75
N ILE A 80 7.63 -17.94 -17.22
CA ILE A 80 7.08 -18.51 -18.46
C ILE A 80 5.63 -18.95 -18.20
N LYS A 81 5.38 -19.65 -17.09
CA LYS A 81 4.02 -20.02 -16.69
C LYS A 81 3.16 -18.80 -16.39
N LEU A 82 3.70 -17.82 -15.67
CA LEU A 82 3.00 -16.58 -15.36
C LEU A 82 2.58 -15.82 -16.63
N ARG A 83 3.47 -15.70 -17.63
CA ARG A 83 3.12 -15.08 -18.93
C ARG A 83 1.91 -15.73 -19.59
N LYS A 84 1.82 -17.06 -19.57
CA LYS A 84 0.67 -17.77 -20.15
C LYS A 84 -0.62 -17.44 -19.40
N VAL A 85 -0.58 -17.46 -18.06
CA VAL A 85 -1.71 -17.09 -17.19
C VAL A 85 -2.16 -15.65 -17.45
N PHE A 86 -1.22 -14.71 -17.57
CA PHE A 86 -1.52 -13.30 -17.86
C PHE A 86 -2.11 -13.10 -19.26
N TYR A 87 -1.65 -13.85 -20.26
CA TYR A 87 -2.27 -13.80 -21.58
C TYR A 87 -3.73 -14.28 -21.55
N GLU A 88 -4.02 -15.38 -20.85
CA GLU A 88 -5.38 -15.92 -20.74
C GLU A 88 -6.31 -15.01 -19.93
N SER A 89 -5.82 -14.48 -18.80
CA SER A 89 -6.61 -13.59 -17.93
C SER A 89 -6.84 -12.19 -18.49
N PHE A 90 -6.13 -11.78 -19.54
CA PHE A 90 -6.39 -10.50 -20.24
C PHE A 90 -7.81 -10.45 -20.83
N LEU A 91 -8.37 -11.62 -21.16
CA LEU A 91 -9.71 -11.78 -21.70
C LEU A 91 -10.82 -11.84 -20.62
N SER A 92 -10.46 -11.83 -19.33
CA SER A 92 -11.43 -11.75 -18.24
C SER A 92 -12.23 -10.46 -18.35
N ASP A 93 -13.50 -10.43 -17.96
CA ASP A 93 -14.27 -9.19 -17.81
C ASP A 93 -14.24 -8.62 -16.38
N ASP A 94 -13.65 -9.35 -15.44
CA ASP A 94 -13.52 -8.89 -14.06
C ASP A 94 -12.41 -7.81 -13.95
N PHE A 95 -12.80 -6.62 -13.52
CA PHE A 95 -11.91 -5.47 -13.35
C PHE A 95 -10.72 -5.78 -12.44
N ASP A 96 -10.94 -6.47 -11.32
CA ASP A 96 -9.88 -6.74 -10.35
C ASP A 96 -8.84 -7.70 -10.95
N ILE A 97 -9.30 -8.69 -11.72
CA ILE A 97 -8.41 -9.61 -12.44
C ILE A 97 -7.60 -8.86 -13.50
N LYS A 98 -8.23 -7.98 -14.28
CA LYS A 98 -7.53 -7.14 -15.27
C LYS A 98 -6.48 -6.26 -14.60
N PHE A 99 -6.83 -5.65 -13.47
CA PHE A 99 -5.92 -4.78 -12.73
C PHE A 99 -4.71 -5.54 -12.18
N ILE A 100 -4.94 -6.68 -11.53
CA ILE A 100 -3.84 -7.55 -11.05
C ILE A 100 -2.95 -7.98 -12.21
N ASN A 101 -3.54 -8.42 -13.32
CA ASN A 101 -2.80 -8.80 -14.52
C ASN A 101 -1.94 -7.64 -15.04
N TYR A 102 -2.51 -6.44 -15.18
CA TYR A 102 -1.80 -5.24 -15.59
C TYR A 102 -0.59 -4.95 -14.68
N ALA A 103 -0.80 -4.96 -13.35
CA ALA A 103 0.24 -4.71 -12.37
C ALA A 103 1.40 -5.72 -12.49
N TYR A 104 1.09 -7.02 -12.58
CA TYR A 104 2.12 -8.05 -12.72
C TYR A 104 2.84 -8.00 -14.07
N GLN A 105 2.12 -7.79 -15.19
CA GLN A 105 2.75 -7.63 -16.51
C GLN A 105 3.67 -6.40 -16.54
N GLY A 106 3.25 -5.29 -15.94
CA GLY A 106 4.06 -4.09 -15.79
C GLY A 106 5.39 -4.35 -15.05
N MET A 107 5.43 -5.36 -14.18
CA MET A 107 6.63 -5.73 -13.42
C MET A 107 7.46 -6.86 -14.05
N MET A 108 6.94 -7.57 -15.06
CA MET A 108 7.64 -8.70 -15.68
C MET A 108 9.01 -8.32 -16.25
N PHE A 109 9.19 -7.10 -16.75
CA PHE A 109 10.50 -6.68 -17.27
C PHE A 109 11.57 -6.62 -16.16
N LEU A 110 11.19 -6.33 -14.90
CA LEU A 110 12.10 -6.37 -13.74
C LEU A 110 12.42 -7.81 -13.36
N TRP A 111 11.42 -8.69 -13.39
CA TRP A 111 11.58 -10.10 -13.05
C TRP A 111 12.49 -10.86 -14.04
N ASN A 112 12.48 -10.45 -15.32
CA ASN A 112 13.32 -11.07 -16.35
C ASN A 112 14.75 -10.53 -16.40
N LYS A 113 15.17 -9.66 -15.47
CA LYS A 113 16.56 -9.18 -15.43
C LYS A 113 17.49 -10.26 -14.90
N ASP A 114 18.64 -10.38 -15.53
CA ASP A 114 19.69 -11.33 -15.10
C ASP A 114 20.26 -10.97 -13.70
N GLU A 115 20.28 -9.68 -13.38
CA GLU A 115 20.70 -9.15 -12.08
C GLU A 115 19.50 -8.54 -11.34
N ASN A 116 19.49 -8.70 -10.01
CA ASN A 116 18.44 -8.12 -9.17
C ASN A 116 18.43 -6.58 -9.31
N PRO A 117 17.35 -5.98 -9.85
CA PRO A 117 17.30 -4.53 -10.04
C PRO A 117 17.11 -3.76 -8.73
N PHE A 118 16.74 -4.43 -7.64
CA PHE A 118 16.52 -3.85 -6.32
C PHE A 118 17.83 -3.86 -5.52
N ASP A 119 18.75 -2.99 -5.95
CA ASP A 119 20.00 -2.75 -5.24
C ASP A 119 20.00 -1.36 -4.57
N HIS A 120 20.87 -1.19 -3.58
CA HIS A 120 21.02 0.08 -2.86
C HIS A 120 21.64 1.22 -3.68
N SER A 121 22.06 0.96 -4.94
CA SER A 121 22.61 2.00 -5.82
C SER A 121 21.54 2.80 -6.55
N LYS A 122 20.29 2.30 -6.58
CA LYS A 122 19.18 3.00 -7.24
C LYS A 122 18.74 4.20 -6.41
N LEU A 123 18.60 5.34 -7.07
CA LEU A 123 17.97 6.53 -6.52
C LEU A 123 16.47 6.29 -6.33
N GLU A 124 15.85 6.99 -5.37
CA GLU A 124 14.42 6.91 -5.09
C GLU A 124 13.56 7.08 -6.34
N GLY A 125 13.88 8.08 -7.18
CA GLY A 125 13.17 8.33 -8.45
C GLY A 125 13.18 7.14 -9.42
N TRP A 126 14.16 6.24 -9.31
CA TRP A 126 14.13 5.00 -10.09
C TRP A 126 12.98 4.09 -9.64
N TYR A 127 12.76 3.94 -8.33
CA TYR A 127 11.65 3.17 -7.77
C TYR A 127 10.30 3.82 -8.04
N GLU A 128 10.24 5.16 -7.96
CA GLU A 128 9.06 5.92 -8.33
C GLU A 128 8.61 5.57 -9.74
N VAL A 129 9.48 5.68 -10.73
CA VAL A 129 9.11 5.41 -12.12
C VAL A 129 8.91 3.92 -12.38
N ASN A 130 9.79 3.07 -11.83
CA ASN A 130 9.86 1.69 -12.30
C ASN A 130 8.99 0.69 -11.53
N VAL A 131 8.65 1.02 -10.28
CA VAL A 131 7.86 0.17 -9.39
C VAL A 131 6.53 0.85 -9.09
N TRP A 132 6.58 2.01 -8.42
CA TRP A 132 5.38 2.68 -7.94
C TRP A 132 4.51 3.16 -9.09
N GLY A 133 5.10 3.69 -10.16
CA GLY A 133 4.37 4.22 -11.31
C GLY A 133 3.61 3.14 -12.08
N ARG A 134 4.01 1.88 -11.93
CA ARG A 134 3.35 0.75 -12.58
C ARG A 134 2.33 0.05 -11.69
N LEU A 135 2.51 0.09 -10.37
CA LEU A 135 1.66 -0.61 -9.41
C LEU A 135 0.53 0.28 -8.86
N ILE A 136 0.82 1.54 -8.59
CA ILE A 136 -0.08 2.44 -7.85
C ILE A 136 -0.84 3.34 -8.81
N ASP A 137 -0.14 3.99 -9.74
CA ASP A 137 -0.74 5.02 -10.58
C ASP A 137 -1.98 4.55 -11.37
N PRO A 138 -1.95 3.36 -12.01
CA PRO A 138 -3.11 2.85 -12.75
C PRO A 138 -4.36 2.64 -11.89
N ALA A 139 -4.22 2.52 -10.56
CA ALA A 139 -5.37 2.37 -9.66
C ALA A 139 -6.21 3.66 -9.58
N PHE A 140 -5.60 4.80 -9.89
CA PHE A 140 -6.20 6.13 -9.78
C PHE A 140 -6.49 6.78 -11.14
N ASP A 141 -6.09 6.16 -12.26
CA ASP A 141 -6.27 6.71 -13.63
C ASP A 141 -7.71 7.14 -13.95
N ASN A 142 -8.70 6.47 -13.38
CA ASN A 142 -10.13 6.78 -13.61
C ASN A 142 -10.72 7.77 -12.58
N LEU A 143 -9.93 8.26 -11.64
CA LEU A 143 -10.38 9.15 -10.57
C LEU A 143 -9.98 10.60 -10.92
N LEU A 144 -10.90 11.31 -11.59
CA LEU A 144 -10.72 12.70 -12.04
C LEU A 144 -10.37 13.71 -10.93
N SER A 145 -10.55 13.34 -9.65
CA SER A 145 -10.26 14.18 -8.49
C SER A 145 -8.88 13.94 -7.89
N ILE A 146 -8.08 13.04 -8.47
CA ILE A 146 -6.78 12.64 -7.92
C ILE A 146 -5.72 12.90 -8.98
N ASP A 147 -4.82 13.83 -8.68
CA ASP A 147 -3.59 14.03 -9.43
C ASP A 147 -2.45 13.29 -8.74
N LEU A 148 -1.74 12.45 -9.49
CA LEU A 148 -0.57 11.72 -9.00
C LEU A 148 0.68 12.54 -9.28
N VAL A 149 1.27 13.10 -8.23
CA VAL A 149 2.49 13.90 -8.29
C VAL A 149 3.65 13.09 -7.73
N ARG A 150 4.79 13.05 -8.44
CA ARG A 150 6.03 12.39 -8.03
C ARG A 150 7.16 13.43 -7.97
N GLY A 151 7.91 13.45 -6.86
CA GLY A 151 8.91 14.47 -6.55
C GLY A 151 8.38 15.71 -5.81
N GLU A 152 9.30 16.49 -5.25
CA GLU A 152 9.00 17.78 -4.62
C GLU A 152 8.65 18.83 -5.69
N GLY A 153 7.50 19.48 -5.53
CA GLY A 153 7.18 20.74 -6.23
C GLY A 153 7.71 21.95 -5.46
#